data_AF-A0A2D4TSX8-F1
#
_entry.id   AF-A0A2D4TSX8-F1
#
_cell.length_a   1.000
_cell.length_b   1.000
_cell.length_c   1.000
_cell.angle_alpha   90.00
_cell.angle_beta   90.00
_cell.angle_gamma   90.00
#
_symmetry.space_group_name_H-M   'P 1'
#
loop_
_entity.id
_entity.type
_entity.pdbx_description
1 polymer ?
#
loop_
_entity_poly.entity_id
_entity_poly.type
_entity_poly.pdbx_seq_one_letter_code
_entity_poly.pdbx_strand_id
1 'polypeptide(L)'
;MTPQTYNSCNPVHSTAVLQIHGTSDGVVPYYGNSISRPISTVMSYWENYNDCKDETINTIEDENGDGDGGIEYLYSQCLNDVNLRLLLMTNMGHEWPTGDGNNDIIAANEIWNFLKQFNIDGKIIP
;
A
#
# COMPACT_ATOMS: atom_id res chain seq x y z
N MET A 1 0.61 -10.13 -4.73
CA MET A 1 0.47 -10.68 -6.11
C MET A 1 0.66 -12.18 -6.10
N THR A 2 -0.18 -12.93 -6.81
CA THR A 2 -0.05 -14.39 -6.95
C THR A 2 0.90 -14.74 -8.09
N PRO A 3 1.50 -15.95 -8.11
CA PRO A 3 2.36 -16.38 -9.22
C PRO A 3 1.70 -16.27 -10.60
N GLN A 4 0.39 -16.52 -10.68
CA GLN A 4 -0.38 -16.50 -11.93
C GLN A 4 -0.55 -15.08 -12.49
N THR A 5 -0.67 -14.08 -11.62
CA THR A 5 -0.87 -12.68 -12.00
C THR A 5 0.43 -11.93 -12.20
N TYR A 6 1.51 -12.34 -11.51
CA TYR A 6 2.82 -11.68 -11.62
C TYR A 6 3.45 -11.84 -13.01
N ASN A 7 3.48 -13.07 -13.54
CA ASN A 7 4.17 -13.34 -14.82
C ASN A 7 3.48 -12.72 -16.04
N SER A 8 2.21 -12.32 -15.90
CA SER A 8 1.39 -11.73 -16.96
C SER A 8 1.03 -10.28 -16.68
N CYS A 9 1.61 -9.66 -15.63
CA CYS A 9 1.35 -8.28 -15.28
C CYS A 9 1.94 -7.36 -16.36
N ASN A 10 1.06 -6.74 -17.15
CA ASN A 10 1.41 -5.84 -18.25
C ASN A 10 0.57 -4.55 -18.17
N PRO A 11 0.84 -3.68 -17.17
CA PRO A 11 0.21 -2.38 -17.09
C PRO A 11 0.51 -1.54 -18.35
N VAL A 12 -0.42 -0.66 -18.72
CA VAL A 12 -0.37 0.13 -19.96
C VAL A 12 -0.40 1.64 -19.72
N HIS A 13 -0.52 2.06 -18.47
CA HIS A 13 -0.43 3.45 -18.02
C HIS A 13 0.15 3.49 -16.61
N SER A 14 0.71 4.63 -16.21
CA SER A 14 1.12 4.88 -14.82
C SER A 14 -0.07 4.71 -13.89
N THR A 15 0.10 3.99 -12.79
CA THR A 15 -1.01 3.57 -11.93
C THR A 15 -0.73 3.96 -10.49
N ALA A 16 -1.63 4.74 -9.88
CA ALA A 16 -1.57 5.00 -8.44
C ALA A 16 -1.93 3.72 -7.67
N VAL A 17 -1.14 3.35 -6.66
CA VAL A 17 -1.30 2.10 -5.90
C VAL A 17 -1.31 2.38 -4.41
N LEU A 18 -2.36 1.93 -3.73
CA LEU A 18 -2.42 1.87 -2.27
C LEU A 18 -2.43 0.40 -1.86
N GLN A 19 -1.53 0.02 -0.96
CA GLN A 19 -1.49 -1.27 -0.30
C GLN A 19 -1.66 -1.06 1.21
N ILE A 20 -2.56 -1.81 1.83
CA ILE A 20 -2.73 -1.88 3.29
C ILE A 20 -2.45 -3.32 3.69
N HIS A 21 -1.51 -3.54 4.60
CA HIS A 21 -1.06 -4.88 4.94
C HIS A 21 -0.64 -5.00 6.41
N GLY A 22 -0.92 -6.12 7.03
CA GLY A 22 -0.54 -6.38 8.43
C GLY A 22 0.76 -7.18 8.54
N THR A 23 1.61 -6.88 9.51
CA THR A 23 2.84 -7.66 9.75
C THR A 23 2.57 -9.09 10.21
N SER A 24 1.38 -9.35 10.76
CA SER A 24 0.96 -10.64 11.31
C SER A 24 -0.08 -11.36 10.44
N ASP A 25 -0.27 -10.94 9.18
CA ASP A 25 -1.14 -11.65 8.25
C ASP A 25 -0.62 -13.07 7.98
N GLY A 26 -1.26 -14.07 8.60
CA GLY A 26 -0.92 -15.49 8.44
C GLY A 26 -1.50 -16.14 7.18
N VAL A 27 -2.39 -15.48 6.45
CA VAL A 27 -3.06 -16.00 5.25
C VAL A 27 -2.31 -15.56 4.00
N VAL A 28 -1.96 -14.28 3.91
CA VAL A 28 -1.13 -13.67 2.88
C VAL A 28 0.07 -12.99 3.56
N PRO A 29 1.14 -13.75 3.84
CA PRO A 29 2.28 -13.23 4.61
C PRO A 29 2.92 -12.02 3.96
N TYR A 30 3.27 -11.02 4.76
CA TYR A 30 4.01 -9.84 4.31
C TYR A 30 5.30 -10.22 3.54
N TYR A 31 6.01 -11.24 4.02
CA TYR A 31 7.22 -11.78 3.40
C TYR A 31 6.94 -12.76 2.25
N GLY A 32 5.68 -12.96 1.87
CA GLY A 32 5.26 -13.90 0.85
C GLY A 32 5.38 -15.37 1.28
N ASN A 33 4.96 -16.26 0.39
CA ASN A 33 5.05 -17.71 0.53
C ASN A 33 4.95 -18.38 -0.86
N SER A 34 4.69 -19.68 -0.93
CA SER A 34 4.56 -20.41 -2.20
C SER A 34 3.43 -19.90 -3.12
N ILE A 35 2.46 -19.17 -2.58
CA ILE A 35 1.27 -18.70 -3.29
C ILE A 35 1.18 -17.16 -3.39
N SER A 36 2.10 -16.42 -2.77
CA SER A 36 2.11 -14.95 -2.75
C SER A 36 3.53 -14.41 -2.77
N ARG A 37 3.76 -13.34 -3.56
CA ARG A 37 5.01 -12.59 -3.51
C ARG A 37 5.07 -11.72 -2.24
N PRO A 38 6.28 -11.46 -1.70
CA PRO A 38 6.46 -10.48 -0.63
C PRO A 38 5.86 -9.12 -1.03
N ILE A 39 5.24 -8.42 -0.08
CA ILE A 39 4.63 -7.12 -0.34
C ILE A 39 5.68 -6.09 -0.76
N SER A 40 6.88 -6.12 -0.17
CA SER A 40 8.01 -5.31 -0.62
C SER A 40 8.33 -5.52 -2.11
N THR A 41 8.32 -6.77 -2.59
CA THR A 41 8.51 -7.06 -4.03
C THR A 41 7.40 -6.49 -4.89
N VAL A 42 6.15 -6.50 -4.41
CA VAL A 42 5.00 -5.91 -5.12
C VAL A 42 5.13 -4.38 -5.21
N MET A 43 5.51 -3.73 -4.10
CA MET A 43 5.72 -2.28 -4.08
C MET A 43 6.88 -1.87 -4.99
N SER A 44 8.03 -2.57 -4.92
CA SER A 44 9.16 -2.30 -5.81
C SER A 44 8.82 -2.50 -7.28
N TYR A 45 7.94 -3.45 -7.63
CA TYR A 45 7.49 -3.59 -9.02
C TYR A 45 6.80 -2.31 -9.51
N TRP A 46 5.86 -1.79 -8.73
CA TRP A 46 5.13 -0.58 -9.10
C TRP A 46 6.00 0.67 -9.05
N GLU A 47 6.90 0.78 -8.08
CA GLU A 47 7.85 1.88 -7.96
C GLU A 47 8.71 1.98 -9.21
N ASN A 48 9.28 0.85 -9.65
CA ASN A 48 10.08 0.78 -10.88
C ASN A 48 9.24 1.02 -12.13
N TYR A 49 8.04 0.44 -12.22
CA TYR A 49 7.17 0.60 -13.39
C TYR A 49 6.70 2.05 -13.55
N ASN A 50 6.34 2.72 -12.46
CA ASN A 50 5.93 4.12 -12.47
C ASN A 50 7.12 5.10 -12.45
N ASP A 51 8.35 4.63 -12.42
CA ASP A 51 9.58 5.43 -12.38
C ASP A 51 9.60 6.49 -11.25
N CYS A 52 9.16 6.11 -10.05
CA CYS A 52 9.16 6.97 -8.87
C CYS A 52 10.59 7.38 -8.47
N LYS A 53 10.77 8.61 -7.98
CA LYS A 53 12.10 9.18 -7.67
C LYS A 53 12.37 9.44 -6.20
N ASP A 54 11.33 9.40 -5.38
CA ASP A 54 11.42 9.76 -3.97
C ASP A 54 10.62 8.80 -3.10
N GLU A 55 11.14 8.49 -1.92
CA GLU A 55 10.53 7.63 -0.91
C GLU A 55 10.57 8.37 0.44
N THR A 56 9.40 8.53 1.04
CA THR A 56 9.24 9.08 2.39
C THR A 56 8.64 8.01 3.29
N ILE A 57 9.15 7.92 4.52
CA ILE A 57 8.65 6.98 5.54
C ILE A 57 8.08 7.80 6.69
N ASN A 58 6.82 7.53 7.03
CA ASN A 58 6.12 8.16 8.14
C ASN A 58 5.65 7.10 9.15
N THR A 59 5.63 7.44 10.43
CA THR A 59 5.04 6.59 11.47
C THR A 59 3.53 6.82 11.51
N ILE A 60 2.77 5.74 11.69
CA ILE A 60 1.36 5.77 12.09
C ILE A 60 1.36 5.49 13.58
N GLU A 61 0.99 6.51 14.36
CA GLU A 61 1.00 6.44 15.82
C GLU A 61 -0.05 5.47 16.36
N ASP A 62 0.28 4.83 17.47
CA ASP A 62 -0.64 4.08 18.32
C ASP A 62 -1.53 5.09 19.07
N GLU A 63 -2.79 5.27 18.66
CA GLU A 63 -3.66 6.29 19.24
C GLU A 63 -4.27 5.85 20.59
N ASN A 64 -4.36 4.54 20.84
CA ASN A 64 -5.11 3.98 21.95
C ASN A 64 -4.22 3.31 23.03
N GLY A 65 -2.92 3.13 22.75
CA GLY A 65 -1.91 2.53 23.61
C GLY A 65 -1.92 1.00 23.69
N ASP A 66 -2.51 0.30 22.71
CA ASP A 66 -2.59 -1.16 22.67
C ASP A 66 -1.35 -1.82 22.04
N GLY A 67 -0.43 -1.03 21.49
CA GLY A 67 0.79 -1.47 20.82
C GLY A 67 0.63 -1.72 19.33
N ASP A 68 -0.57 -1.49 18.79
CA ASP A 68 -0.84 -1.50 17.36
C ASP A 68 -0.61 -0.08 16.78
N GLY A 69 -0.48 0.01 15.47
CA GLY A 69 -0.02 1.23 14.78
C GLY A 69 0.59 0.84 13.45
N GLY A 70 1.56 1.61 12.94
CA GLY A 70 2.19 1.19 11.69
C GLY A 70 3.24 2.12 11.10
N ILE A 71 3.61 1.80 9.88
CA ILE A 71 4.54 2.59 9.06
C ILE A 71 3.88 2.82 7.71
N GLU A 72 3.88 4.07 7.27
CA GLU A 72 3.56 4.48 5.93
C GLU A 72 4.84 4.63 5.10
N TYR A 73 4.87 3.99 3.94
CA TYR A 73 5.84 4.25 2.88
C TYR A 73 5.12 4.97 1.75
N LEU A 74 5.59 6.17 1.41
CA LEU A 74 5.08 6.99 0.31
C LEU A 74 6.14 7.11 -0.78
N TYR A 75 5.84 6.58 -1.96
CA TYR A 75 6.64 6.72 -3.17
C TYR A 75 6.02 7.82 -4.04
N SER A 76 6.81 8.82 -4.38
CA SER A 76 6.34 10.02 -5.08
C SER A 76 7.26 10.43 -6.23
N GLN A 77 6.89 11.52 -6.91
CA GLN A 77 7.56 11.99 -8.12
C GLN A 77 7.61 10.90 -9.21
N CYS A 78 6.53 10.12 -9.32
CA CYS A 78 6.38 9.10 -10.33
C CYS A 78 5.83 9.70 -11.64
N LEU A 79 5.82 8.89 -12.71
CA LEU A 79 5.23 9.26 -13.99
C LEU A 79 3.76 9.68 -13.85
N ASN A 80 3.39 10.74 -14.55
CA ASN A 80 2.06 11.39 -14.49
C ASN A 80 1.64 11.81 -13.06
N ASP A 81 2.63 12.08 -12.20
CA ASP A 81 2.46 12.50 -10.81
C ASP A 81 1.58 11.54 -9.98
N VAL A 82 1.49 10.26 -10.38
CA VAL A 82 0.89 9.23 -9.53
C VAL A 82 1.78 8.99 -8.32
N ASN A 83 1.19 8.44 -7.25
CA ASN A 83 1.94 8.04 -6.07
C ASN A 83 1.69 6.56 -5.77
N LEU A 84 2.59 5.97 -4.97
CA LEU A 84 2.38 4.67 -4.35
C LEU A 84 2.42 4.82 -2.84
N ARG A 85 1.60 4.05 -2.16
CA ARG A 85 1.49 4.09 -0.71
C ARG A 85 1.36 2.69 -0.15
N LEU A 86 2.21 2.34 0.81
CA LEU A 86 2.07 1.14 1.63
C LEU A 86 1.79 1.57 3.07
N LEU A 87 0.67 1.13 3.61
CA LEU A 87 0.36 1.18 5.05
C LEU A 87 0.66 -0.20 5.62
N LEU A 88 1.78 -0.33 6.31
CA LEU A 88 2.21 -1.55 6.98
C LEU A 88 1.84 -1.47 8.45
N MET A 89 0.78 -2.17 8.84
CA MET A 89 0.22 -2.11 10.19
C MET A 89 0.87 -3.16 11.08
N THR A 90 1.33 -2.73 12.25
CA THR A 90 1.96 -3.57 13.27
C THR A 90 0.91 -4.49 13.88
N ASN A 91 1.26 -5.75 14.10
CA ASN A 91 0.43 -6.83 14.68
C ASN A 91 -0.89 -7.17 13.97
N MET A 92 -1.36 -6.36 13.01
CA MET A 92 -2.57 -6.62 12.24
C MET A 92 -2.48 -7.96 11.50
N GLY A 93 -3.54 -8.75 11.59
CA GLY A 93 -3.67 -10.05 10.95
C GLY A 93 -4.22 -9.98 9.52
N HIS A 94 -4.92 -11.04 9.11
CA HIS A 94 -5.68 -11.04 7.86
C HIS A 94 -7.08 -10.44 8.08
N GLU A 95 -7.12 -9.12 8.29
CA GLU A 95 -8.34 -8.41 8.67
C GLU A 95 -8.48 -7.07 7.95
N TRP A 96 -9.63 -6.42 8.15
CA TRP A 96 -9.93 -5.14 7.55
C TRP A 96 -10.06 -4.06 8.63
N PRO A 97 -9.22 -3.02 8.64
CA PRO A 97 -9.27 -2.00 9.69
C PRO A 97 -10.48 -1.08 9.45
N THR A 98 -11.52 -1.29 10.26
CA THR A 98 -12.83 -0.62 10.13
C THR A 98 -12.97 0.64 10.97
N GLY A 99 -11.98 0.96 11.82
CA GLY A 99 -12.09 2.06 12.78
C GLY A 99 -12.75 1.68 14.10
N ASP A 100 -12.69 0.41 14.49
CA ASP A 100 -13.11 -0.08 15.79
C ASP A 100 -12.11 0.25 16.92
N GLY A 101 -10.97 0.83 16.56
CA GLY A 101 -9.91 1.26 17.46
C GLY A 101 -8.67 0.37 17.41
N ASN A 102 -8.75 -0.86 16.92
CA ASN A 102 -7.69 -1.87 17.08
C ASN A 102 -6.56 -1.81 16.03
N ASN A 103 -6.56 -0.82 15.14
CA ASN A 103 -5.60 -0.77 14.01
C ASN A 103 -5.23 0.68 13.62
N ASP A 104 -5.65 1.68 14.40
CA ASP A 104 -5.36 3.12 14.25
C ASP A 104 -5.69 3.79 12.91
N ILE A 105 -6.24 3.05 11.95
CA ILE A 105 -6.68 3.56 10.65
C ILE A 105 -8.10 3.10 10.30
N ILE A 106 -8.73 3.85 9.41
CA ILE A 106 -9.98 3.45 8.74
C ILE A 106 -9.66 3.22 7.27
N ALA A 107 -9.53 1.96 6.84
CA ALA A 107 -9.10 1.64 5.46
C ALA A 107 -9.95 2.33 4.39
N ALA A 108 -11.27 2.46 4.61
CA ALA A 108 -12.16 3.15 3.68
C ALA A 108 -11.78 4.63 3.49
N ASN A 109 -11.39 5.32 4.56
CA ASN A 109 -10.95 6.71 4.50
C ASN A 109 -9.60 6.82 3.79
N GLU A 110 -8.66 5.92 4.09
CA GLU A 110 -7.35 5.87 3.45
C GLU A 110 -7.48 5.66 1.93
N ILE A 111 -8.32 4.70 1.53
CA ILE A 111 -8.61 4.41 0.11
C ILE A 111 -9.22 5.62 -0.58
N TRP A 112 -10.25 6.22 0.02
CA TRP A 112 -10.92 7.37 -0.59
C TRP A 112 -10.00 8.58 -0.72
N ASN A 113 -9.28 8.92 0.35
CA ASN A 113 -8.38 10.07 0.38
C ASN A 113 -7.20 9.92 -0.59
N PHE A 114 -6.72 8.70 -0.79
CA PHE A 114 -5.70 8.41 -1.78
C PHE A 114 -6.28 8.48 -3.21
N LEU A 115 -7.27 7.66 -3.53
CA LEU A 115 -7.75 7.49 -4.91
C LEU A 115 -8.41 8.74 -5.49
N LYS A 116 -9.08 9.56 -4.67
CA LYS A 116 -9.73 10.80 -5.15
C LYS A 116 -8.78 11.82 -5.77
N GLN A 117 -7.46 11.65 -5.59
CA GLN A 117 -6.44 12.52 -6.15
C GLN A 117 -6.10 12.18 -7.61
N PHE A 118 -6.55 11.03 -8.13
CA PHE A 118 -6.09 10.47 -9.40
C PHE A 118 -7.25 10.07 -10.32
N ASN A 119 -6.99 10.08 -11.62
CA ASN A 119 -7.81 9.45 -12.64
C ASN A 119 -6.94 8.52 -13.52
N ILE A 120 -7.45 8.08 -14.66
CA ILE A 120 -6.74 7.16 -15.56
C ILE A 120 -5.44 7.75 -16.15
N ASP A 121 -5.36 9.08 -16.24
CA ASP A 121 -4.25 9.80 -16.85
C ASP A 121 -3.19 10.24 -15.83
N GLY A 122 -3.48 10.13 -14.53
CA GLY A 122 -2.56 10.52 -13.46
C GLY A 122 -3.22 11.39 -12.39
N LYS A 123 -2.46 12.30 -11.78
CA LYS A 123 -2.97 13.22 -10.76
C LYS A 123 -3.95 14.23 -11.35
N ILE A 124 -5.08 14.42 -10.68
CA ILE A 124 -6.07 15.43 -11.05
C ILE A 124 -5.50 16.80 -10.64
N ILE A 125 -5.23 17.64 -11.63
CA ILE A 125 -4.84 19.04 -11.42
C ILE A 125 -6.11 19.90 -11.40
N PRO A 126 -6.32 20.73 -10.36
CA PRO A 126 -7.46 21.66 -10.29
C PRO A 126 -7.49 22.71 -11.41
#